data_AF-A0A432H5N6-F1
#
_entry.id   AF-A0A432H5N6-F1
#
_cell.length_a   1.000
_cell.length_b   1.000
_cell.length_c   1.000
_cell.angle_alpha   90.00
_cell.angle_beta   90.00
_cell.angle_gamma   90.00
#
_symmetry.space_group_name_H-M   'P 1'
#
loop_
_entity.id
_entity.type
_entity.pdbx_description
1 polymer ?
#
loop_
_entity_poly.entity_id
_entity_poly.type
_entity_poly.pdbx_seq_one_letter_code
_entity_poly.pdbx_strand_id
1 'polypeptide(L)' 'MPDHKSLVMKQQNKAGIVQKTSPPQSLTQILKVVSSKIELLESQILRDVRTDIPLLNNVAEHILSSGGKRLRPA' A
#
# COMPACT_ATOMS: atom_id res chain seq x y z
N MET A 1 53.40 -27.85 -8.92
CA MET A 1 52.35 -27.04 -8.27
C MET A 1 51.36 -26.58 -9.34
N PRO A 2 50.19 -27.24 -9.48
CA PRO A 2 49.11 -26.76 -10.34
C PRO A 2 47.85 -26.40 -9.54
N ASP A 3 47.57 -25.10 -9.50
CA ASP A 3 46.31 -24.35 -9.47
C ASP A 3 44.99 -25.03 -9.04
N HIS A 4 44.57 -24.72 -7.80
CA HIS A 4 43.27 -25.04 -7.22
C HIS A 4 42.14 -24.07 -7.64
N LYS A 5 42.06 -23.66 -8.91
CA LYS A 5 41.09 -22.62 -9.33
C LYS A 5 39.96 -23.05 -10.28
N SER A 6 39.80 -24.33 -10.59
CA SER A 6 38.79 -24.78 -11.58
C SER A 6 37.71 -25.73 -11.07
N LEU A 7 37.47 -25.82 -9.76
CA LEU A 7 36.44 -26.71 -9.21
C LEU A 7 35.30 -26.02 -8.44
N VAL A 8 35.02 -24.74 -8.70
CA VAL A 8 33.83 -24.08 -8.12
C VAL A 8 33.12 -23.24 -9.17
N MET A 9 32.62 -23.88 -10.22
CA MET A 9 31.62 -23.28 -11.11
C MET A 9 30.83 -24.33 -11.89
N LYS A 10 30.42 -25.38 -11.18
CA LYS A 10 29.31 -26.25 -11.60
C LYS A 10 28.41 -26.51 -10.40
N GLN A 11 27.67 -25.49 -9.99
CA GLN A 11 26.52 -25.68 -9.12
C GLN A 11 25.29 -25.19 -9.86
N GLN A 12 24.80 -26.05 -10.73
CA GLN A 12 23.40 -26.05 -11.14
C GLN A 12 22.55 -26.10 -9.87
N ASN A 13 21.89 -25.00 -9.52
CA ASN A 13 20.93 -24.97 -8.44
C ASN A 13 19.56 -24.53 -8.97
N LYS A 14 18.76 -25.59 -9.22
CA LYS A 14 17.34 -25.76 -8.92
C LYS A 14 16.36 -24.81 -9.60
N ALA A 15 15.54 -25.43 -10.44
CA ALA A 15 14.26 -24.96 -10.93
C ALA A 15 13.62 -23.96 -9.96
N GLY A 16 13.50 -22.72 -10.42
CA GLY A 16 12.76 -21.69 -9.73
C GLY A 16 11.41 -22.25 -9.34
N ILE A 17 11.08 -22.12 -8.07
CA ILE A 17 9.76 -22.38 -7.53
C ILE A 17 8.85 -21.47 -8.35
N VAL A 18 8.14 -22.02 -9.34
CA VAL A 18 7.08 -21.29 -10.03
C VAL A 18 6.01 -21.12 -8.96
N GLN A 19 6.12 -20.02 -8.21
CA GLN A 19 5.06 -19.60 -7.32
C GLN A 19 3.83 -19.51 -8.20
N LYS A 20 2.88 -20.41 -7.98
CA LYS A 20 1.59 -20.37 -8.65
C LYS A 20 0.86 -19.17 -8.05
N THR A 21 1.17 -17.98 -8.56
CA THR A 21 0.57 -16.74 -8.10
C THR A 21 -0.91 -16.83 -8.47
N SER A 22 -1.77 -16.80 -7.45
CA SER A 22 -3.19 -16.56 -7.67
C SER A 22 -3.36 -15.30 -8.51
N PRO A 23 -4.36 -15.23 -9.40
CA PRO A 23 -4.61 -14.03 -10.18
C PRO A 23 -4.75 -12.83 -9.23
N PRO A 24 -4.25 -11.65 -9.63
CA PRO A 24 -4.30 -10.46 -8.79
C PRO A 24 -5.75 -10.18 -8.39
N GLN A 25 -5.98 -10.04 -7.08
CA GLN A 25 -7.30 -9.70 -6.57
C GLN A 25 -7.72 -8.33 -7.11
N SER A 26 -9.01 -8.21 -7.43
CA SER A 26 -9.56 -6.94 -7.88
C SER A 26 -9.41 -5.88 -6.78
N LEU A 27 -9.05 -4.65 -7.15
CA LEU A 27 -8.99 -3.52 -6.23
C LEU A 27 -10.29 -3.35 -5.44
N THR A 28 -11.44 -3.60 -6.08
CA THR A 28 -12.75 -3.54 -5.43
C THR A 28 -12.88 -4.60 -4.33
N GLN A 29 -12.32 -5.79 -4.52
CA GLN A 29 -12.35 -6.85 -3.51
C GLN A 29 -11.44 -6.52 -2.33
N ILE A 30 -10.27 -5.95 -2.59
CA ILE A 30 -9.32 -5.52 -1.55
C ILE A 30 -9.95 -4.42 -0.70
N LEU A 31 -10.47 -3.36 -1.34
CA LEU A 31 -11.06 -2.22 -0.64
C LEU A 31 -12.34 -2.58 0.11
N LYS A 32 -13.13 -3.55 -0.38
CA LYS A 32 -14.35 -4.01 0.31
C LYS A 32 -14.08 -4.56 1.71
N VAL A 33 -12.92 -5.16 1.95
CA VAL A 33 -12.57 -5.72 3.27
C VAL A 33 -12.37 -4.61 4.31
N VAL A 34 -11.87 -3.45 3.89
CA VAL A 34 -11.50 -2.34 4.77
C VAL A 34 -12.46 -1.15 4.68
N SER A 35 -13.46 -1.18 3.80
CA SER A 35 -14.31 -0.03 3.48
C SER A 35 -14.97 0.58 4.72
N SER A 36 -15.52 -0.24 5.62
CA SER A 36 -16.16 0.24 6.85
C SER A 36 -15.19 0.95 7.80
N LYS A 37 -13.93 0.49 7.87
CA LYS A 37 -12.88 1.14 8.67
C LYS A 37 -12.43 2.45 8.03
N ILE A 38 -12.36 2.49 6.70
CA ILE A 38 -12.06 3.71 5.95
C ILE A 38 -13.15 4.75 6.19
N GLU A 39 -14.43 4.39 6.10
CA GLU A 39 -15.54 5.31 6.39
C GLU A 39 -15.50 5.88 7.82
N LEU A 40 -15.15 5.04 8.80
CA LEU A 40 -14.97 5.48 10.19
C LEU A 40 -13.80 6.46 10.31
N LEU A 41 -12.67 6.15 9.67
CA LEU A 41 -11.48 7.00 9.69
C LEU A 41 -11.73 8.34 9.00
N GLU A 42 -12.43 8.37 7.87
CA GLU A 42 -12.82 9.61 7.20
C GLU A 42 -13.67 10.49 8.12
N SER A 43 -14.61 9.88 8.84
CA SER A 43 -15.43 10.58 9.83
C SER A 43 -14.60 11.12 11.01
N GLN A 44 -13.55 10.41 11.43
CA GLN A 44 -12.63 10.88 12.47
C GLN A 44 -11.80 12.05 11.99
N ILE A 45 -11.18 11.97 10.82
CA ILE A 45 -10.37 13.04 10.23
C ILE A 45 -11.18 14.34 10.13
N LEU A 46 -12.43 14.27 9.66
CA LEU A 46 -13.31 15.44 9.53
C LEU A 46 -13.69 16.06 10.87
N ARG A 47 -13.75 15.28 11.96
CA ARG A 47 -13.97 15.82 13.30
C ARG A 47 -12.70 16.45 13.85
N ASP A 48 -11.57 15.78 13.70
CA ASP A 48 -10.30 16.17 14.32
C ASP A 48 -9.66 17.39 13.65
N VAL A 49 -9.96 17.64 12.37
CA VAL A 49 -9.43 18.79 11.63
C VAL A 49 -10.17 20.10 11.92
N ARG A 50 -11.32 20.06 12.62
CA ARG A 50 -12.09 21.27 12.94
C ARG A 50 -11.35 22.11 13.98
N THR A 51 -11.27 23.41 13.70
CA THR A 51 -10.64 24.40 14.59
C THR A 51 -11.52 25.63 14.73
N ASP A 52 -11.23 26.48 15.72
CA ASP A 52 -11.89 27.78 15.86
C ASP A 52 -11.45 28.81 14.81
N ILE A 53 -10.47 28.47 13.95
CA ILE A 53 -9.90 29.36 12.94
C ILE A 53 -10.60 29.09 11.59
N PRO A 54 -11.45 30.01 11.09
CA PRO A 54 -12.26 29.76 9.89
C PRO A 54 -11.42 29.46 8.63
N LEU A 55 -10.27 30.11 8.49
CA LEU A 55 -9.38 29.89 7.35
C LEU A 55 -8.87 28.44 7.29
N LEU A 56 -8.48 27.87 8.43
CA LEU A 56 -7.98 26.50 8.48
C LEU A 56 -9.07 25.50 8.11
N ASN A 57 -10.31 25.73 8.54
CA ASN A 57 -11.44 24.88 8.20
C ASN A 57 -11.71 24.89 6.68
N ASN A 58 -11.72 26.07 6.05
CA ASN A 58 -11.96 26.21 4.61
C ASN A 58 -10.87 25.55 3.77
N VAL A 59 -9.60 25.73 4.17
CA VAL A 59 -8.46 25.10 3.48
C VAL A 59 -8.48 23.58 3.67
N ALA A 60 -8.74 23.10 4.89
CA ALA A 60 -8.85 21.67 5.19
C ALA A 60 -9.98 21.02 4.39
N GLU A 61 -11.16 21.63 4.35
CA GLU A 61 -12.29 21.13 3.56
C GLU A 61 -11.95 21.05 2.07
N HIS A 62 -11.32 22.08 1.52
CA HIS A 62 -10.90 22.09 0.11
C HIS A 62 -9.89 20.97 -0.20
N ILE A 63 -8.88 20.74 0.64
CA ILE A 63 -7.87 19.69 0.43
C ILE A 63 -8.47 18.28 0.62
N LEU A 64 -9.32 18.08 1.63
CA LEU A 64 -9.88 16.76 1.92
C LEU A 64 -10.95 16.34 0.90
N SER A 65 -11.73 17.29 0.38
CA SER A 65 -12.80 17.05 -0.60
C SER A 65 -12.31 16.97 -2.04
N SER A 66 -11.17 17.58 -2.39
CA SER A 66 -10.60 17.56 -3.75
C SER A 66 -10.11 16.19 -4.21
N GLY A 67 -10.07 15.22 -3.29
CA GLY A 67 -9.89 13.80 -3.61
C GLY A 67 -8.44 13.34 -3.73
N GLY A 68 -8.25 12.06 -3.48
CA GLY A 68 -6.97 11.34 -3.57
C GLY A 68 -7.21 9.86 -3.25
N LYS A 69 -6.36 8.96 -3.75
CA LYS A 69 -6.54 7.50 -3.52
C LYS A 69 -6.37 7.07 -2.06
N ARG A 70 -5.87 7.96 -1.19
CA ARG A 70 -5.63 7.74 0.24
C ARG A 70 -5.01 6.36 0.53
N LEU A 71 -3.94 6.06 -0.20
CA LEU A 71 -3.26 4.75 -0.15
C LEU A 71 -2.57 4.49 1.21
N ARG A 72 -2.23 5.55 1.96
CA ARG A 72 -1.56 5.43 3.26
C ARG A 72 -2.48 4.95 4.39
N PRO A 73 -3.74 5.41 4.47
CA PRO A 73 -4.69 4.89 5.45
C PRO A 73 -5.45 3.61 5.04
N ALA A 74 -5.37 3.17 3.77
CA ALA A 74 -6.11 2.03 3.23
C ALA A 74 -5.42 0.68 3.44
#